data_AF-A0A7D5MC34-F1
#
_entry.id   AF-A0A7D5MC34-F1
#
_cell.length_a   1.000
_cell.length_b   1.000
_cell.length_c   1.000
_cell.angle_alpha   90.00
_cell.angle_beta   90.00
_cell.angle_gamma   90.00
#
_symmetry.space_group_name_H-M   'P 1'
#
loop_
_entity.id
_entity.type
_entity.pdbx_description
1 polymer ?
#
loop_
_entity_poly.entity_id
_entity_poly.type
_entity_poly.pdbx_seq_one_letter_code
_entity_poly.pdbx_strand_id
1 'polypeptide(L)' 'MASRIKCPHCEKSLAGNGNLKRHIRTVHKSIKSE' A
#
# COMPACT_ATOMS: atom_id res chain seq x y z
N MET A 1 -10.75 8.15 -15.41
CA MET A 1 -9.58 7.24 -15.37
C MET A 1 -9.12 7.11 -13.92
N ALA A 2 -9.52 6.03 -13.23
CA ALA A 2 -9.09 5.81 -11.85
C ALA A 2 -7.63 5.32 -11.85
N SER A 3 -6.69 6.21 -11.55
CA SER A 3 -5.27 5.86 -11.41
C SER A 3 -5.10 4.90 -10.23
N ARG A 4 -5.05 3.60 -10.54
CA ARG A 4 -4.78 2.56 -9.53
C ARG A 4 -3.29 2.53 -9.25
N ILE A 5 -2.92 2.62 -7.98
CA ILE A 5 -1.53 2.56 -7.54
C ILE A 5 -1.25 1.15 -7.04
N LYS A 6 -0.29 0.47 -7.67
CA LYS A 6 0.20 -0.84 -7.23
C LYS A 6 1.00 -0.71 -5.93
N CYS A 7 0.81 -1.65 -5.03
CA CYS A 7 1.65 -1.79 -3.86
C CYS A 7 3.06 -2.25 -4.28
N PRO A 8 4.14 -1.70 -3.69
CA PRO A 8 5.50 -2.18 -3.96
C PRO A 8 5.85 -3.49 -3.24
N HIS A 9 5.05 -3.90 -2.25
CA HIS A 9 5.30 -5.09 -1.43
C HIS A 9 4.40 -6.28 -1.79
N CYS A 10 3.40 -6.09 -2.67
CA CYS A 10 2.52 -7.15 -3.17
C CYS A 10 1.81 -6.74 -4.46
N GLU A 11 1.08 -7.65 -5.09
CA GLU A 11 0.39 -7.39 -6.35
C GLU A 11 -0.94 -6.61 -6.22
N LYS A 12 -1.24 -6.08 -5.03
CA LYS A 12 -2.50 -5.37 -4.78
C LYS A 12 -2.47 -3.96 -5.37
N SER A 13 -3.57 -3.58 -6.03
CA SER A 13 -3.72 -2.25 -6.66
C SER A 13 -4.81 -1.46 -5.96
N LEU A 14 -4.50 -0.26 -5.46
CA LEU A 14 -5.41 0.56 -4.67
C LEU A 14 -5.83 1.82 -5.44
N ALA A 15 -7.05 2.31 -5.18
CA ALA A 15 -7.61 3.50 -5.82
C ALA A 15 -7.05 4.82 -5.22
N GLY A 16 -5.75 4.92 -5.00
CA GLY A 16 -5.08 6.14 -4.56
C GLY A 16 -4.14 5.98 -3.36
N ASN A 17 -3.40 7.04 -3.07
CA ASN A 17 -2.28 7.04 -2.14
C ASN A 17 -2.72 6.82 -0.67
N GLY A 18 -3.88 7.34 -0.26
CA GLY A 18 -4.39 7.14 1.10
C GLY A 18 -4.69 5.66 1.40
N ASN A 19 -5.34 4.98 0.45
CA ASN A 19 -5.62 3.55 0.53
C ASN A 19 -4.32 2.72 0.50
N LEU A 20 -3.36 3.10 -0.35
CA LEU A 20 -2.05 2.47 -0.41
C LEU A 20 -1.29 2.60 0.92
N LYS A 21 -1.19 3.79 1.50
CA LYS A 21 -0.52 4.01 2.80
C LYS A 21 -1.15 3.18 3.91
N ARG A 22 -2.49 3.13 3.99
CA ARG A 22 -3.18 2.30 4.98
C ARG A 22 -2.93 0.82 4.73
N HIS A 23 -2.98 0.38 3.47
CA HIS A 23 -2.69 -0.99 3.08
C HIS A 23 -1.27 -1.41 3.50
N ILE A 24 -0.26 -0.62 3.17
CA ILE A 24 1.13 -0.88 3.59
C ILE A 24 1.22 -0.91 5.12
N ARG A 25 0.58 0.03 5.83
CA ARG A 25 0.59 0.07 7.30
C ARG A 25 -0.16 -1.07 8.01
N THR A 26 -1.01 -1.83 7.32
CA THR A 26 -1.84 -2.88 7.94
C THR A 26 -1.45 -4.27 7.46
N VAL A 27 -1.08 -4.40 6.19
CA VAL A 27 -0.71 -5.66 5.55
C VAL A 27 0.80 -5.84 5.53
N HIS A 28 1.56 -4.75 5.35
CA HIS A 28 3.02 -4.79 5.21
C HIS A 28 3.76 -4.12 6.36
N LYS A 29 3.05 -3.76 7.44
CA LYS A 29 3.67 -3.19 8.64
C LYS A 29 4.25 -4.30 9.49
N SER A 30 5.34 -4.85 8.99
CA SER A 30 6.40 -5.35 9.84
C SER A 30 7.19 -4.11 10.26
N ILE A 31 6.87 -3.58 11.45
CA ILE A 31 7.83 -2.94 12.36
C ILE A 31 9.18 -2.59 11.72
N LYS A 32 9.33 -1.37 11.19
CA LYS A 32 10.66 -0.80 11.01
C LYS A 32 11.15 -0.36 12.38
N SER A 33 11.88 -1.26 13.03
CA SER A 33 12.79 -0.97 14.12
C SER A 33 14.19 -1.35 13.65
N GLU A 34 14.78 -0.48 12.84
CA GLU A 34 16.22 -0.30 12.66
C GLU A 34 16.49 1.15 12.24
#